data_AF-A0A074YTZ2-F1
#
_entry.id   AF-A0A074YTZ2-F1
#
_cell.length_a   1.000
_cell.length_b   1.000
_cell.length_c   1.000
_cell.angle_alpha   90.00
_cell.angle_beta   90.00
_cell.angle_gamma   90.00
#
_symmetry.space_group_name_H-M   'P 1'
#
loop_
_entity.id
_entity.type
_entity.pdbx_description
1 polymer ?
#
loop_
_entity_poly.entity_id
_entity_poly.type
_entity_poly.pdbx_seq_one_letter_code
_entity_poly.pdbx_strand_id
1 'polypeptide(L)'
;MKAREAELAYLREKNNLEISTLAQQMKIDVEKFKEMVGTIGPETIKAMATASSDNNLRMLSALGLQSTLITDGSTPVNLLSTAHGLI
;
A
#
# COMPACT_ATOMS: atom_id res chain seq x y z
N MET A 1 -19.84 -33.94 -36.84
CA MET A 1 -18.84 -34.00 -35.74
C MET A 1 -17.63 -33.10 -35.99
N LYS A 2 -17.02 -33.10 -37.19
CA LYS A 2 -15.85 -32.26 -37.53
C LYS A 2 -15.98 -30.75 -37.26
N ALA A 3 -17.15 -30.15 -37.49
CA ALA A 3 -17.38 -28.73 -37.24
C ALA A 3 -17.28 -28.36 -35.74
N ARG A 4 -17.73 -29.24 -34.85
CA ARG A 4 -17.68 -29.02 -33.40
C ARG A 4 -16.27 -29.20 -32.83
N GLU A 5 -15.48 -30.11 -33.41
CA GLU A 5 -14.06 -30.27 -33.06
C GLU A 5 -13.25 -29.04 -33.50
N ALA A 6 -13.50 -28.51 -34.70
CA ALA A 6 -12.86 -27.29 -35.18
C ALA A 6 -13.20 -26.08 -34.31
N GLU A 7 -14.46 -25.94 -33.90
CA GLU A 7 -14.91 -24.88 -32.98
C GLU A 7 -14.25 -24.99 -31.60
N LEU A 8 -14.18 -26.20 -31.04
CA LEU A 8 -13.48 -26.47 -29.77
C LEU A 8 -11.99 -26.15 -29.86
N ALA A 9 -11.33 -26.50 -30.97
CA ALA A 9 -9.92 -26.19 -31.19
C ALA A 9 -9.69 -24.67 -31.28
N TYR A 10 -10.53 -23.97 -32.04
CA TYR A 10 -10.46 -22.50 -32.16
C TYR A 10 -10.66 -21.80 -30.81
N LEU A 11 -11.65 -22.22 -30.01
CA LEU A 11 -11.89 -21.64 -28.68
C LEU A 11 -10.72 -21.87 -27.73
N ARG A 12 -10.10 -23.06 -27.78
CA ARG A 12 -8.90 -23.34 -26.97
C ARG A 12 -7.73 -22.46 -27.37
N GLU A 13 -7.47 -22.32 -28.66
CA GLU A 13 -6.38 -21.50 -29.16
C GLU A 13 -6.58 -20.02 -28.83
N LYS A 14 -7.82 -19.52 -28.98
CA LYS A 14 -8.21 -18.18 -28.57
C LYS A 14 -7.99 -17.94 -27.07
N ASN A 15 -8.43 -18.86 -26.21
CA ASN A 15 -8.25 -18.74 -24.77
C ASN A 15 -6.76 -18.78 -24.39
N ASN A 16 -5.97 -19.64 -25.04
CA ASN A 16 -4.53 -19.71 -24.79
C ASN A 16 -3.83 -18.42 -25.20
N LEU A 17 -4.23 -17.81 -26.33
CA LEU A 17 -3.71 -16.53 -26.77
C LEU A 17 -4.06 -15.41 -25.77
N GLU A 18 -5.29 -15.40 -25.27
CA GLU A 18 -5.76 -14.42 -24.29
C GLU A 18 -5.00 -14.55 -22.96
N ILE A 19 -4.83 -15.77 -22.45
CA ILE A 19 -4.02 -16.04 -21.26
C ILE A 19 -2.57 -15.59 -21.47
N SER A 20 -1.97 -15.91 -22.62
CA SER A 20 -0.58 -15.51 -22.93
C SER A 20 -0.43 -14.00 -22.98
N THR A 21 -1.40 -13.30 -23.58
CA THR A 21 -1.38 -11.84 -23.70
C THR A 21 -1.50 -11.19 -22.32
N LEU A 22 -2.45 -11.67 -21.50
CA LEU A 22 -2.62 -11.18 -20.13
C LEU A 22 -1.38 -11.45 -19.26
N ALA A 23 -0.77 -12.63 -19.39
CA ALA A 23 0.45 -12.97 -18.67
C ALA A 23 1.63 -12.05 -19.04
N GLN A 24 1.78 -11.73 -20.32
CA GLN A 24 2.80 -10.78 -20.78
C GLN A 24 2.56 -9.37 -20.27
N GLN A 25 1.30 -8.91 -20.31
CA GLN A 25 0.93 -7.60 -19.78
C GLN A 25 1.21 -7.49 -18.28
N MET A 26 0.81 -8.52 -17.51
CA MET A 26 1.09 -8.60 -16.07
C MET A 26 2.59 -8.57 -15.77
N LYS A 27 3.41 -9.25 -16.58
CA LYS A 27 4.87 -9.24 -16.41
C LYS A 27 5.42 -7.82 -16.56
N ILE A 28 4.99 -7.09 -17.58
CA ILE A 28 5.40 -5.70 -17.82
C ILE A 28 4.99 -4.82 -16.63
N ASP A 29 3.76 -4.96 -16.14
CA ASP A 29 3.26 -4.14 -15.04
C ASP A 29 4.01 -4.41 -13.73
N VAL A 30 4.32 -5.68 -13.45
CA VAL A 30 5.12 -6.07 -12.29
C VAL A 30 6.54 -5.52 -12.39
N GLU A 31 7.18 -5.63 -13.55
CA GLU A 31 8.54 -5.10 -13.78
C GLU A 31 8.56 -3.58 -13.61
N LYS A 32 7.63 -2.88 -14.23
CA LYS A 32 7.48 -1.42 -14.10
C LYS A 32 7.24 -1.01 -12.64
N PHE A 33 6.36 -1.71 -11.93
CA PHE A 33 6.09 -1.44 -10.52
C PHE A 33 7.33 -1.67 -9.65
N LYS A 34 8.06 -2.76 -9.90
CA LYS A 34 9.29 -3.09 -9.19
C LYS A 34 10.37 -2.04 -9.43
N GLU A 35 10.53 -1.56 -10.66
CA GLU A 35 11.48 -0.49 -10.98
C GLU A 35 11.08 0.84 -10.32
N MET A 36 9.79 1.21 -10.35
CA MET A 36 9.30 2.42 -9.68
C MET A 36 9.56 2.36 -8.17
N VAL A 37 9.16 1.28 -7.50
CA VAL A 37 9.37 1.10 -6.06
C VAL A 37 10.86 1.02 -5.73
N GLY A 38 11.65 0.31 -6.54
CA GLY A 38 13.10 0.20 -6.37
C GLY A 38 13.82 1.54 -6.51
N THR A 39 13.38 2.39 -7.44
CA THR A 39 13.97 3.73 -7.66
C THR A 39 13.67 4.68 -6.50
N ILE A 40 12.47 4.63 -5.92
CA ILE A 40 12.11 5.43 -4.75
C ILE A 40 12.90 4.95 -3.52
N GLY A 41 13.04 3.64 -3.37
CA GLY A 41 13.76 3.00 -2.28
C GLY A 41 12.90 2.84 -1.02
N PRO A 42 13.17 1.80 -0.21
CA PRO A 42 12.33 1.44 0.94
C PRO A 42 12.30 2.51 2.03
N GLU A 43 13.43 3.18 2.29
CA GLU A 43 13.51 4.23 3.31
C GLU A 43 12.70 5.48 2.93
N THR A 44 12.67 5.84 1.65
CA THR A 44 11.85 6.98 1.18
C THR A 44 10.36 6.67 1.29
N ILE A 45 9.94 5.45 0.93
CA ILE A 45 8.54 5.01 1.09
C ILE A 45 8.15 5.00 2.57
N LYS A 46 9.04 4.51 3.44
CA LYS A 46 8.85 4.52 4.89
C LYS A 46 8.72 5.97 5.42
N ALA A 47 9.63 6.86 5.03
CA ALA A 47 9.57 8.26 5.43
C ALA A 47 8.28 8.95 4.95
N MET A 48 7.82 8.67 3.73
CA MET A 48 6.54 9.18 3.23
C MET A 48 5.34 8.63 4.03
N ALA A 49 5.38 7.35 4.42
CA ALA A 49 4.33 6.74 5.22
C ALA A 49 4.31 7.22 6.69
N THR A 50 5.48 7.54 7.27
CA THR A 50 5.59 8.00 8.67
C THR A 50 5.55 9.51 8.85
N ALA A 51 5.70 10.29 7.77
CA ALA A 51 5.78 11.76 7.82
C ALA A 51 4.65 12.43 8.61
N SER A 52 3.42 11.91 8.54
CA SER A 52 2.28 12.46 9.29
C SER A 52 2.41 12.23 10.80
N SER A 53 2.77 11.00 11.20
CA SER A 53 3.01 10.62 12.59
C SER A 53 4.21 11.37 13.17
N ASP A 54 5.30 11.48 12.41
CA ASP A 54 6.54 12.14 12.84
C ASP A 54 6.32 13.64 13.06
N ASN A 55 5.52 14.30 12.21
CA ASN A 55 5.17 15.71 12.40
C ASN A 55 4.33 15.93 13.66
N ASN A 56 3.36 15.04 13.93
CA ASN A 56 2.54 15.10 15.14
C ASN A 56 3.38 14.87 16.40
N LEU A 57 4.34 13.94 16.37
CA LEU A 57 5.30 13.71 17.46
C LEU A 57 6.24 14.91 17.68
N ARG A 58 6.72 15.53 16.61
CA ARG A 58 7.56 16.74 16.69
C ARG A 58 6.78 17.93 17.26
N MET A 59 5.50 18.09 16.89
CA MET A 59 4.62 19.11 17.45
C MET A 59 4.39 18.90 18.95
N LEU A 60 4.04 17.67 19.37
CA LEU A 60 3.92 17.32 20.79
C LEU A 60 5.21 17.63 21.56
N SER A 61 6.36 17.25 21.00
CA SER A 61 7.68 17.53 21.58
C SER A 61 7.98 19.02 21.67
N ALA A 62 7.63 19.81 20.64
CA ALA A 62 7.81 21.27 20.61
C ALA A 62 6.92 21.99 21.63
N LEU A 63 5.76 21.43 21.96
CA LEU A 63 4.89 21.90 23.04
C LEU A 63 5.38 21.48 24.44
N GLY A 64 6.53 20.80 24.54
CA GLY A 64 7.06 20.26 25.80
C GLY A 64 6.26 19.05 26.31
N LEU A 65 5.33 18.53 25.50
CA LEU A 65 4.53 17.36 25.81
C LEU A 65 5.32 16.12 25.36
N GLN A 66 6.17 15.61 26.24
CA GLN A 66 6.64 14.24 26.09
C GLN A 66 5.39 13.33 26.02
N SER A 67 5.42 12.20 25.31
CA SER A 67 4.33 11.21 25.28
C SER A 67 4.08 10.54 26.65
N THR A 68 4.42 11.24 27.72
CA THR A 68 4.21 10.93 29.10
C THR A 68 2.75 11.23 29.40
N LEU A 69 1.94 10.17 29.36
CA LEU A 69 0.85 9.91 30.29
C LEU A 69 0.45 11.14 31.14
N ILE A 70 -0.31 12.08 30.58
CA ILE A 70 -0.92 13.13 31.41
C ILE A 70 -2.09 12.46 32.11
N THR A 71 -1.83 12.02 33.35
CA THR A 71 -2.83 11.45 34.24
C THR A 71 -3.62 12.60 34.86
N ASP A 72 -4.85 12.82 34.43
CA ASP A 72 -5.86 13.34 35.34
C ASP A 72 -6.47 12.13 36.08
N GLY A 73 -5.86 11.80 37.22
CA GLY A 73 -6.43 11.02 38.33
C GLY A 73 -6.83 9.55 38.15
N SER A 74 -7.42 9.12 37.02
CA SER A 74 -8.13 7.82 36.95
C SER A 74 -7.99 7.05 35.63
N THR A 75 -7.54 7.67 34.52
CA THR A 75 -7.50 6.98 33.22
C THR A 75 -6.22 7.30 32.43
N PRO A 76 -5.45 6.29 31.97
CA PRO A 76 -4.31 6.53 31.10
C PRO A 76 -4.79 6.98 29.71
N VAL A 77 -4.52 8.24 29.35
CA VAL A 77 -4.89 8.79 28.04
C VAL A 77 -3.68 8.77 27.10
N ASN A 78 -3.83 8.11 25.95
CA ASN A 78 -2.81 8.12 24.89
C ASN A 78 -2.96 9.40 24.04
N LEU A 79 -2.11 10.39 24.33
CA LEU A 79 -2.13 11.71 23.70
C LEU A 79 -1.95 11.68 22.18
N LEU A 80 -1.30 10.65 21.61
CA LEU A 80 -1.18 10.48 20.16
C LEU A 80 -2.54 10.15 19.52
N SER A 81 -3.34 9.31 20.17
CA SER A 81 -4.70 8.98 19.72
C SER A 81 -5.71 10.08 20.05
N THR A 82 -5.54 10.79 21.18
CA THR A 82 -6.48 11.83 21.62
C THR A 82 -6.38 13.11 20.80
N ALA A 83 -5.19 13.45 20.27
CA ALA A 83 -5.03 14.60 19.38
C ALA A 83 -5.90 14.51 18.10
N HIS A 84 -6.21 13.30 17.64
CA HIS A 84 -7.07 13.08 16.47
C HIS A 84 -8.57 13.27 16.76
N GLY A 85 -8.96 13.38 18.03
CA GLY A 85 -10.36 13.54 18.47
C GLY A 85 -10.73 14.94 18.95
N LEU A 86 -9.85 15.94 18.80
CA LEU A 86 -10.03 17.32 19.27
C LEU A 86 -10.49 18.30 18.16
N ILE A 87 -11.15 17.81 17.12
CA ILE A 87 -11.91 18.66 16.18
C ILE A 87 -13.28 19.02 16.73
#